data_AF-A0A0F8VUR2-F1
#
_entry.id   AF-A0A0F8VUR2-F1
#
_cell.length_a   1.000
_cell.length_b   1.000
_cell.length_c   1.000
_cell.angle_alpha   90.00
_cell.angle_beta   90.00
_cell.angle_gamma   90.00
#
_symmetry.space_group_name_H-M   'P 1'
#
loop_
_entity.id
_entity.type
_entity.pdbx_description
1 polymer ?
#
loop_
_entity_poly.entity_id
_entity_poly.type
_entity_poly.pdbx_seq_one_letter_code
_entity_poly.pdbx_strand_id
1 'polypeptide(L)'
;MTLDRAPEDILREEQARRDSPPPSLGLPHYNLYTGQRAVTGVLNYSYWNCNGMAMCIAAKEGAVADWAAYVGAIPALASSEEDAVDWTVRKGAKLSREQAHRWFPQLPIEAYRE
;
A
#
# COMPACT_ATOMS: atom_id res chain seq x y z
N MET A 1 -9.72 -40.33 -20.62
CA MET A 1 -10.85 -39.41 -20.36
C MET A 1 -10.33 -38.00 -20.53
N THR A 2 -10.31 -37.51 -21.77
CA THR A 2 -9.97 -36.13 -22.10
C THR A 2 -11.21 -35.29 -21.80
N LEU A 3 -11.15 -34.45 -20.77
CA LEU A 3 -12.19 -33.47 -20.49
C LEU A 3 -12.14 -32.42 -21.61
N ASP A 4 -12.98 -32.58 -22.64
CA ASP A 4 -13.29 -31.52 -23.60
C ASP A 4 -14.04 -30.42 -22.85
N ARG A 5 -13.30 -29.45 -22.30
CA ARG A 5 -13.88 -28.22 -21.78
C ARG A 5 -14.39 -27.39 -22.96
N ALA A 6 -15.64 -26.95 -22.89
CA ALA A 6 -16.19 -26.08 -23.92
C ALA A 6 -15.42 -24.74 -23.93
N PRO A 7 -15.13 -24.15 -25.11
CA PRO A 7 -14.47 -22.84 -25.21
C PRO A 7 -15.18 -21.74 -24.42
N GLU A 8 -16.50 -21.84 -24.26
CA GLU A 8 -17.33 -20.90 -23.50
C GLU A 8 -17.07 -20.95 -21.99
N ASP A 9 -16.76 -22.12 -21.44
CA ASP A 9 -16.42 -22.27 -20.02
C ASP A 9 -15.06 -21.65 -19.71
N ILE A 10 -14.11 -21.75 -20.63
CA ILE A 10 -12.79 -21.09 -20.53
C ILE A 10 -12.97 -19.57 -20.53
N LEU A 11 -13.78 -19.04 -21.44
CA LEU A 11 -14.06 -17.61 -21.51
C LEU A 11 -14.78 -17.09 -20.26
N ARG A 12 -15.75 -17.83 -19.71
CA ARG A 12 -16.41 -17.48 -18.44
C ARG A 12 -15.45 -17.53 -17.25
N GLU A 13 -14.60 -18.53 -17.16
CA GLU A 13 -13.59 -18.64 -16.10
C GLU A 13 -12.55 -17.50 -16.19
N GLU A 14 -12.10 -17.13 -17.39
CA GLU A 14 -11.19 -16.00 -17.58
C GLU A 14 -11.85 -14.66 -17.25
N GLN A 15 -13.12 -14.48 -17.62
CA GLN A 15 -13.91 -13.30 -17.25
C GLN A 15 -14.06 -13.22 -15.72
N ALA A 16 -14.42 -14.32 -15.06
CA ALA A 16 -14.57 -14.39 -13.61
C ALA A 16 -13.24 -14.11 -12.86
N ARG A 17 -12.11 -14.58 -13.39
CA ARG A 17 -10.77 -14.26 -12.85
C ARG A 17 -10.40 -12.78 -13.01
N ARG A 18 -10.83 -12.14 -14.11
CA ARG A 18 -10.62 -10.70 -14.34
C ARG A 18 -11.49 -9.83 -13.44
N ASP A 19 -12.70 -10.28 -13.14
CA ASP A 19 -13.69 -9.54 -12.34
C ASP A 19 -13.54 -9.80 -10.82
N SER A 20 -12.66 -10.73 -10.43
CA SER A 20 -12.32 -10.98 -9.03
C SER A 20 -11.58 -9.75 -8.45
N PRO A 21 -12.02 -9.19 -7.31
CA PRO A 21 -11.29 -8.12 -6.64
C PRO A 21 -9.83 -8.54 -6.42
N PRO A 22 -8.86 -7.62 -6.59
CA PRO A 22 -7.49 -7.94 -6.28
C PRO A 22 -7.38 -8.41 -4.82
N PRO A 23 -6.50 -9.39 -4.52
CA PRO A 23 -6.33 -9.89 -3.18
C PRO A 23 -6.00 -8.73 -2.23
N SER A 24 -6.77 -8.62 -1.13
CA SER A 24 -6.61 -7.56 -0.14
C SER A 24 -6.55 -8.15 1.27
N LEU A 25 -5.85 -7.45 2.16
CA LEU A 25 -5.84 -7.71 3.60
C LEU A 25 -7.18 -7.40 4.28
N GLY A 26 -8.10 -6.70 3.61
CA GLY A 26 -9.39 -6.33 4.18
C GLY A 26 -9.29 -5.31 5.33
N LEU A 27 -8.16 -4.61 5.42
CA LEU A 27 -7.89 -3.61 6.44
C LEU A 27 -8.37 -2.21 5.98
N PRO A 28 -8.74 -1.32 6.91
CA PRO A 28 -9.16 0.03 6.56
C PRO A 28 -8.00 0.82 5.95
N HIS A 29 -8.31 1.66 4.96
CA HIS A 29 -7.36 2.60 4.36
C HIS A 29 -7.68 4.04 4.72
N TYR A 30 -6.62 4.85 4.80
CA TYR A 30 -6.73 6.28 4.86
C TYR A 30 -7.10 6.84 3.49
N ASN A 31 -8.06 7.75 3.45
CA ASN A 31 -8.50 8.46 2.25
C ASN A 31 -7.71 9.77 2.12
N LEU A 32 -6.55 9.72 1.47
CA LEU A 32 -5.65 10.87 1.31
C LEU A 32 -5.60 11.34 -0.15
N TYR A 33 -5.41 12.64 -0.34
CA TYR A 33 -5.38 13.27 -1.67
C TYR A 33 -4.26 14.29 -1.78
N THR A 34 -3.47 14.20 -2.85
CA THR A 34 -2.50 15.24 -3.26
C THR A 34 -3.09 15.98 -4.46
N GLY A 35 -3.68 17.17 -4.23
CA GLY A 35 -4.47 17.86 -5.25
C GLY A 35 -5.65 17.00 -5.72
N GLN A 36 -5.66 16.59 -7.00
CA GLN A 36 -6.71 15.75 -7.58
C GLN A 36 -6.40 14.24 -7.55
N ARG A 37 -5.22 13.84 -7.06
CA ARG A 37 -4.78 12.44 -7.10
C ARG A 37 -4.91 11.77 -5.73
N ALA A 38 -5.61 10.65 -5.69
CA ALA A 38 -5.71 9.82 -4.49
C ALA A 38 -4.38 9.12 -4.17
N VAL A 39 -4.02 9.08 -2.88
CA VAL A 39 -2.94 8.24 -2.35
C VAL A 39 -3.57 6.95 -1.85
N THR A 40 -3.38 5.86 -2.59
CA THR A 40 -4.16 4.64 -2.38
C THR A 40 -3.42 3.60 -1.52
N GLY A 41 -4.20 2.80 -0.80
CA GLY A 41 -3.72 1.64 -0.04
C GLY A 41 -2.93 1.98 1.23
N VAL A 42 -3.03 3.21 1.75
CA VAL A 42 -2.35 3.59 3.00
C VAL A 42 -3.08 2.98 4.18
N LEU A 43 -2.42 2.05 4.87
CA LEU A 43 -2.98 1.33 6.02
C LEU A 43 -2.82 2.12 7.32
N ASN A 44 -1.69 2.80 7.46
CA ASN A 44 -1.37 3.64 8.61
C ASN A 44 -0.18 4.52 8.27
N TYR A 45 -0.02 5.65 8.97
CA TYR A 45 1.17 6.47 8.84
C TYR A 45 1.37 7.35 10.07
N SER A 46 2.58 7.88 10.19
CA SER A 46 2.95 8.91 11.14
C SER A 46 3.67 10.01 10.38
N TYR A 47 3.39 11.27 10.74
CA TYR A 47 3.92 12.45 10.07
C TYR A 47 4.51 13.42 11.10
N TRP A 48 5.61 14.07 10.72
CA TRP A 48 6.22 15.16 11.48
C TRP A 48 6.72 16.24 10.54
N ASN A 49 6.56 17.50 10.97
CA ASN A 49 7.30 18.61 10.40
C ASN A 49 8.51 18.90 11.29
N CYS A 50 9.72 18.73 10.75
CA CYS A 50 10.97 18.95 11.46
C CYS A 50 11.84 19.95 10.69
N ASN A 51 11.91 21.19 11.19
CA ASN A 51 12.79 22.25 10.68
C ASN A 51 12.84 22.36 9.14
N GLY A 52 11.68 22.46 8.50
CA GLY A 52 11.58 22.58 7.04
C GLY A 52 11.60 21.26 6.27
N MET A 53 11.61 20.11 6.97
CA MET A 53 11.44 18.78 6.38
C MET A 53 10.13 18.15 6.85
N ALA A 54 9.34 17.68 5.89
CA ALA A 54 8.14 16.89 6.08
C ALA A 54 8.54 15.41 6.09
N MET A 55 8.58 14.80 7.27
CA MET A 55 8.99 13.41 7.49
C MET A 55 7.77 12.52 7.67
N CYS A 56 7.82 11.32 7.10
CA CYS A 56 6.74 10.36 7.22
C CYS A 56 7.27 8.93 7.36
N ILE A 57 6.58 8.12 8.17
CA ILE A 57 6.65 6.67 8.13
C ILE A 57 5.26 6.16 7.77
N ALA A 58 5.13 5.38 6.71
CA ALA A 58 3.82 4.93 6.20
C ALA A 58 3.83 3.43 5.88
N ALA A 59 2.76 2.75 6.28
CA ALA A 59 2.42 1.40 5.88
C ALA A 59 1.45 1.43 4.70
N LYS A 60 1.74 0.63 3.67
CA LYS A 60 0.94 0.54 2.46
C LYS A 60 0.65 -0.91 2.11
N GLU A 61 -0.60 -1.18 1.78
CA GLU A 61 -1.04 -2.46 1.22
C GLU A 61 -0.50 -2.63 -0.21
N GLY A 62 0.00 -3.84 -0.49
CA GLY A 62 0.45 -4.23 -1.82
C GLY A 62 -0.68 -4.84 -2.65
N ALA A 63 -0.29 -5.58 -3.68
CA ALA A 63 -1.23 -6.07 -4.71
C ALA A 63 -1.71 -7.51 -4.47
N VAL A 64 -1.13 -8.22 -3.50
CA VAL A 64 -1.39 -9.65 -3.26
C VAL A 64 -1.75 -9.93 -1.80
N ALA A 65 -2.60 -9.09 -1.20
CA ALA A 65 -2.93 -9.14 0.22
C ALA A 65 -1.67 -9.15 1.12
N ASP A 66 -0.68 -8.35 0.73
CA ASP A 66 0.57 -8.14 1.45
C ASP A 66 0.68 -6.67 1.87
N TRP A 67 1.66 -6.33 2.69
CA TRP A 67 1.94 -4.93 3.01
C TRP A 67 3.43 -4.66 3.20
N ALA A 68 3.80 -3.38 3.08
CA ALA A 68 5.15 -2.91 3.35
C ALA A 68 5.11 -1.56 4.06
N ALA A 69 6.19 -1.23 4.76
CA ALA A 69 6.35 0.05 5.42
C ALA A 69 7.57 0.79 4.87
N TYR A 70 7.46 2.10 4.78
CA TYR A 70 8.49 2.98 4.24
C TYR A 70 8.70 4.19 5.15
N VAL A 71 9.92 4.71 5.19
CA VAL A 71 10.27 5.99 5.81
C VAL A 71 10.80 6.95 4.74
N GLY A 72 10.38 8.20 4.82
CA GLY A 72 10.75 9.22 3.84
C GLY A 72 10.72 10.63 4.43
N ALA A 73 11.35 11.54 3.71
CA ALA A 73 11.32 12.96 4.03
C ALA A 73 11.40 13.80 2.75
N ILE A 74 10.60 14.86 2.67
CA ILE A 74 10.61 15.84 1.59
C ILE A 74 10.66 17.27 2.16
N PRO A 75 11.07 18.29 1.38
CA PRO A 75 11.03 19.68 1.85
C PRO A 75 9.59 20.12 2.20
N ALA A 76 9.38 20.64 3.40
CA ALA A 76 8.04 21.01 3.88
C ALA A 76 7.47 22.30 3.28
N LEU A 77 8.33 23.19 2.74
CA LEU A 77 7.92 24.53 2.28
C LEU A 77 6.87 24.48 1.16
N ALA A 78 6.86 23.41 0.37
CA ALA A 78 5.98 23.25 -0.79
C ALA A 78 5.27 21.89 -0.77
N SER A 79 5.08 21.29 0.40
CA SER A 79 4.52 19.94 0.49
C SER A 79 3.57 19.82 1.67
N SER A 80 2.41 19.21 1.42
CA SER A 80 1.45 18.85 2.46
C SER A 80 1.86 17.55 3.17
N GLU A 81 1.09 17.20 4.20
CA GLU A 81 1.19 15.89 4.85
C GLU A 81 0.93 14.75 3.85
N GLU A 82 -0.10 14.89 3.02
CA GLU A 82 -0.45 13.92 1.98
C GLU A 82 0.64 13.78 0.92
N ASP A 83 1.32 14.87 0.56
CA ASP A 83 2.47 14.83 -0.34
C ASP A 83 3.61 14.02 0.28
N ALA A 84 3.86 14.19 1.59
CA ALA A 84 4.88 13.44 2.31
C ALA A 84 4.53 11.94 2.41
N VAL A 85 3.27 11.62 2.69
CA VAL A 85 2.80 10.22 2.72
C VAL A 85 2.91 9.59 1.33
N ASP A 86 2.43 10.25 0.28
CA ASP A 86 2.50 9.74 -1.08
C ASP A 86 3.94 9.49 -1.54
N TRP A 87 4.80 10.48 -1.32
CA TRP A 87 6.20 10.36 -1.69
C TRP A 87 6.84 9.20 -0.93
N THR A 88 6.57 9.09 0.38
CA THR A 88 7.12 8.03 1.23
C THR A 88 6.75 6.63 0.75
N VAL A 89 5.49 6.38 0.43
CA VAL A 89 5.07 5.04 -0.02
C VAL A 89 5.50 4.71 -1.46
N ARG A 90 5.97 5.70 -2.24
CA ARG A 90 6.44 5.51 -3.63
C ARG A 90 7.95 5.48 -3.76
N LYS A 91 8.66 6.23 -2.91
CA LYS A 91 10.09 6.57 -3.04
C LYS A 91 10.86 6.49 -1.72
N GLY A 92 10.17 6.31 -0.59
CA GLY A 92 10.80 6.17 0.71
C GLY A 92 11.64 4.89 0.83
N ALA A 93 12.51 4.87 1.84
CA ALA A 93 13.28 3.69 2.19
C ALA A 93 12.35 2.66 2.82
N LYS A 94 12.30 1.46 2.24
CA LYS A 94 11.55 0.34 2.81
C LYS A 94 12.19 -0.08 4.13
N LEU A 95 11.36 -0.26 5.15
CA LEU A 95 11.80 -0.77 6.44
C LEU A 95 12.08 -2.26 6.36
N SER A 96 12.88 -2.80 7.27
CA SER A 96 12.91 -4.25 7.50
C SER A 96 11.63 -4.71 8.20
N ARG A 97 11.33 -6.01 8.12
CA ARG A 97 10.20 -6.61 8.85
C ARG A 97 10.17 -6.26 10.33
N GLU A 98 11.31 -6.34 11.02
CA GLU A 98 11.39 -6.03 12.45
C GLU A 98 11.10 -4.55 12.74
N GLN A 99 11.63 -3.64 11.92
CA GLN A 99 11.36 -2.21 12.05
C GLN A 99 9.89 -1.90 11.76
N ALA A 100 9.32 -2.52 10.72
CA ALA A 100 7.93 -2.36 10.35
C ALA A 100 6.98 -2.87 11.45
N HIS A 101 7.26 -4.04 12.03
CA HIS A 101 6.46 -4.59 13.12
C HIS A 101 6.57 -3.75 14.39
N ARG A 102 7.77 -3.25 14.70
CA ARG A 102 7.96 -2.34 15.83
C ARG A 102 7.11 -1.08 15.69
N TRP A 103 7.01 -0.53 14.48
CA TRP A 103 6.28 0.71 14.23
C TRP A 103 4.77 0.50 14.06
N PHE A 104 4.36 -0.59 13.42
CA PHE A 104 2.98 -0.94 13.14
C PHE A 104 2.63 -2.33 13.70
N PRO A 105 2.63 -2.50 15.04
CA PRO A 105 2.42 -3.81 15.68
C PRO A 105 1.02 -4.39 15.44
N GLN A 106 0.05 -3.56 15.06
CA GLN A 106 -1.32 -3.94 14.74
C GLN A 106 -1.50 -4.58 13.35
N LEU A 107 -0.50 -4.47 12.48
CA LEU A 107 -0.55 -5.05 11.12
C LEU A 107 -0.01 -6.50 11.12
N PRO A 108 -0.60 -7.41 10.33
CA PRO A 108 -0.27 -8.83 10.34
C PRO A 108 1.15 -9.05 9.81
N ILE A 109 2.07 -9.45 10.68
CA ILE A 109 3.49 -9.51 10.33
C ILE A 109 3.79 -10.62 9.31
N GLU A 110 2.98 -11.66 9.28
CA GLU A 110 3.07 -12.78 8.34
C GLU A 110 2.88 -12.31 6.88
N ALA A 111 2.07 -11.27 6.68
CA ALA A 111 1.79 -10.68 5.36
C ALA A 111 2.78 -9.57 4.97
N TYR A 112 3.84 -9.35 5.75
CA TYR A 112 4.85 -8.35 5.40
C TYR A 112 5.66 -8.79 4.18
N ARG A 113 5.70 -7.93 3.17
CA ARG A 113 6.49 -8.11 1.94
C ARG A 113 7.92 -7.63 2.17
N GLU A 114 8.90 -8.52 2.05
CA GLU A 114 10.34 -8.17 1.98
C GLU A 114 10.72 -7.45 0.69
#